data_AF-A0A1V5URL4-F1
#
_entry.id   AF-A0A1V5URL4-F1
#
_cell.length_a   1.000
_cell.length_b   1.000
_cell.length_c   1.000
_cell.angle_alpha   90.00
_cell.angle_beta   90.00
_cell.angle_gamma   90.00
#
_symmetry.space_group_name_H-M   'P 1'
#
loop_
_entity.id
_entity.type
_entity.pdbx_description
1 polymer ?
#
loop_
_entity_poly.entity_id
_entity_poly.type
_entity_poly.pdbx_seq_one_letter_code
_entity_poly.pdbx_strand_id
1 'polypeptide(L)'
;MKKTVLFVAFILMFIFTGAAFAEEVVYDFNAPKLVKSGVYYDISLDGLPLTIEPAMPAVPFKPVSILLPQGFEAVNVKVTPLNLTEIKGEYLLRPVAYNIPLSFEKQAAEKRKTDALMNGGKAPAFEYKYSGNYPAGVMTNMSIQSARGYKILVLNINPVMYQAETGKVYYYTRAVLSYGLKPAKKSSMTAVVRDIESDREYVRSLVDNPFDITGYKAVKISKKASVDYLIVTSKALAASAEEYNLQKFSKFLNEKGLKTETALIEDILSSSEGRDGADKLRNYLRKRYNESGVKYVLLAGGSMDANPVIPVRKLHAAFKWEKDNFDQLLPGDVYYCNLDGTFDENKDGIYGDPSDGLNGGDIDMFSEISVGRVPADTAAALANFLKKNMAAYGYYEGEAGKAFFCGENLFPGIWGKTYMKEIENGASVHGFTTAGYPADYPRAYLFDQDKRWSSTDIINAINGGIYILNHIGHSSVTSNMRLYSSSLSKLANGRYYLLYTQGCYCGRFTDRNCILSAHVTSPAGAYAVIGNSSYGLGPEDPDPDASVSCRGASQYFHRQFTNALFALGKNRLGDANQSSKEANVKFMGHGTTRWVFFELNLLGDPYLPLKVK
;
A
#
# COMPACT_ATOMS: atom_id res chain seq x y z
N MET A 1 -32.91 2.57 11.92
CA MET A 1 -33.26 2.46 10.48
C MET A 1 -32.06 2.92 9.66
N LYS A 2 -31.24 1.99 9.15
CA LYS A 2 -30.10 2.29 8.28
C LYS A 2 -30.63 2.60 6.88
N LYS A 3 -30.54 3.86 6.43
CA LYS A 3 -30.80 4.21 5.03
C LYS A 3 -29.56 3.81 4.23
N THR A 4 -29.65 2.69 3.52
CA THR A 4 -28.70 2.31 2.48
C THR A 4 -28.85 3.31 1.33
N VAL A 5 -27.89 4.20 1.13
CA VAL A 5 -27.86 5.09 -0.04
C VAL A 5 -27.35 4.23 -1.21
N LEU A 6 -28.27 3.84 -2.09
CA LEU A 6 -27.98 3.15 -3.33
C LEU A 6 -27.47 4.22 -4.33
N PHE A 7 -26.17 4.27 -4.59
CA PHE A 7 -25.62 5.06 -5.70
C PHE A 7 -25.89 4.27 -7.00
N VAL A 8 -26.78 4.78 -7.84
CA VAL A 8 -27.09 4.20 -9.16
C VAL A 8 -26.36 5.03 -10.21
N ALA A 9 -25.29 4.48 -10.79
CA ALA A 9 -24.72 5.00 -12.01
C ALA A 9 -25.65 4.61 -13.19
N PHE A 10 -26.29 5.58 -13.83
CA PHE A 10 -27.01 5.36 -15.08
C PHE A 10 -26.06 5.62 -16.25
N ILE A 11 -25.71 4.56 -16.99
CA ILE A 11 -25.08 4.68 -18.30
C ILE A 11 -26.21 4.76 -19.33
N LEU A 12 -26.39 5.93 -19.95
CA LEU A 12 -27.33 6.14 -21.05
C LEU A 12 -26.59 5.98 -22.38
N MET A 13 -26.63 4.78 -22.97
CA MET A 13 -26.21 4.57 -24.36
C MET A 13 -27.31 5.03 -25.31
N PHE A 14 -27.14 6.18 -25.96
CA PHE A 14 -27.94 6.55 -27.14
C PHE A 14 -27.21 6.11 -28.40
N ILE A 15 -27.90 5.36 -29.27
CA ILE A 15 -27.40 5.02 -30.62
C ILE A 15 -27.97 6.05 -31.60
N PHE A 16 -27.22 7.13 -31.88
CA PHE A 16 -27.49 8.05 -32.99
C PHE A 16 -26.22 8.29 -33.83
N THR A 17 -26.23 7.84 -35.08
CA THR A 17 -25.12 7.93 -36.03
C THR A 17 -24.72 9.38 -36.31
N GLY A 18 -23.46 9.77 -36.01
CA GLY A 18 -22.81 10.93 -36.65
C GLY A 18 -21.92 11.84 -35.79
N ALA A 19 -21.99 11.77 -34.46
CA ALA A 19 -21.07 12.48 -33.57
C ALA A 19 -20.23 11.48 -32.79
N ALA A 20 -18.95 11.77 -32.53
CA ALA A 20 -18.12 10.95 -31.64
C ALA A 20 -18.82 10.85 -30.28
N PHE A 21 -19.37 9.68 -29.95
CA PHE A 21 -20.07 9.46 -28.69
C PHE A 21 -19.10 9.69 -27.53
N ALA A 22 -19.46 10.61 -26.64
CA ALA A 22 -18.85 10.68 -25.32
C ALA A 22 -19.68 9.79 -24.40
N GLU A 23 -19.03 8.84 -23.75
CA GLU A 23 -19.62 8.15 -22.59
C GLU A 23 -19.71 9.16 -21.45
N GLU A 24 -20.83 9.15 -20.71
CA GLU A 24 -21.05 10.05 -19.58
C GLU A 24 -21.38 9.28 -18.30
N VAL A 25 -20.76 9.69 -17.20
CA VAL A 25 -21.03 9.19 -15.85
C VAL A 25 -21.31 10.37 -14.92
N VAL A 26 -22.45 10.31 -14.24
CA VAL A 26 -22.92 11.40 -13.36
C VAL A 26 -22.63 11.06 -11.90
N TYR A 27 -22.08 12.04 -11.18
CA TYR A 27 -21.84 12.00 -9.75
C TYR A 27 -22.62 13.12 -9.08
N ASP A 28 -23.51 12.76 -8.14
CA ASP A 28 -24.23 13.70 -7.31
C ASP A 28 -23.60 13.80 -5.92
N PHE A 29 -23.55 15.00 -5.37
CA PHE A 29 -22.95 15.30 -4.08
C PHE A 29 -23.94 16.05 -3.19
N ASN A 30 -24.06 15.59 -1.95
CA ASN A 30 -24.78 16.33 -0.91
C ASN A 30 -23.96 17.54 -0.43
N ALA A 31 -24.59 18.39 0.38
CA ALA A 31 -23.88 19.49 1.03
C ALA A 31 -22.78 18.96 1.98
N PRO A 32 -21.53 19.45 1.88
CA PRO A 32 -20.48 19.13 2.83
C PRO A 32 -20.85 19.57 4.26
N LYS A 33 -20.33 18.84 5.24
CA LYS A 33 -20.45 19.19 6.67
C LYS A 33 -19.18 19.88 7.13
N LEU A 34 -19.34 21.05 7.75
CA LEU A 34 -18.28 21.79 8.44
C LEU A 34 -18.46 21.65 9.95
N VAL A 35 -17.39 21.28 10.64
CA VAL A 35 -17.34 21.17 12.10
C VAL A 35 -16.20 22.04 12.61
N LYS A 36 -16.51 22.99 13.49
CA LYS A 36 -15.48 23.80 14.14
C LYS A 36 -14.68 22.94 15.11
N SER A 37 -13.36 23.00 15.02
CA SER A 37 -12.44 22.27 15.89
C SER A 37 -11.22 23.14 16.16
N GLY A 38 -11.20 23.71 17.37
CA GLY A 38 -10.22 24.73 17.73
C GLY A 38 -10.42 26.03 16.96
N VAL A 39 -9.32 26.51 16.38
CA VAL A 39 -9.30 27.68 15.48
C VAL A 39 -9.67 27.34 14.04
N TYR A 40 -9.77 26.04 13.70
CA TYR A 40 -10.03 25.58 12.34
C TYR A 40 -11.46 25.04 12.17
N TYR A 41 -11.82 24.79 10.91
CA TYR A 41 -12.97 24.00 10.52
C TYR A 41 -12.52 22.73 9.78
N ASP A 42 -13.05 21.59 10.21
CA ASP A 42 -12.92 20.33 9.52
C ASP A 42 -14.12 20.14 8.57
N ILE A 43 -13.83 19.87 7.30
CA ILE A 43 -14.83 19.63 6.26
C ILE A 43 -14.91 18.13 5.94
N SER A 44 -16.11 17.63 5.70
CA SER A 44 -16.34 16.25 5.27
C SER A 44 -17.51 16.16 4.30
N LEU A 45 -17.50 15.15 3.43
CA LEU A 45 -18.56 14.88 2.48
C LEU A 45 -18.73 13.36 2.35
N ASP A 46 -19.92 12.85 2.65
CA ASP A 46 -20.38 11.45 2.56
C ASP A 46 -19.33 10.36 2.24
N GLY A 47 -18.49 10.04 3.24
CA GLY A 47 -17.52 8.93 3.14
C GLY A 47 -16.36 9.16 2.16
N LEU A 48 -16.21 10.37 1.63
CA LEU A 48 -15.15 10.74 0.71
C LEU A 48 -13.81 11.00 1.44
N PRO A 49 -12.69 10.58 0.84
CA PRO A 49 -11.34 10.93 1.32
C PRO A 49 -11.09 12.44 1.25
N LEU A 50 -10.14 12.88 2.08
CA LEU A 50 -9.64 14.26 2.08
C LEU A 50 -8.31 14.34 1.34
N THR A 51 -8.08 15.46 0.67
CA THR A 51 -6.77 15.80 0.09
C THR A 51 -5.68 15.76 1.16
N ILE A 52 -4.47 15.38 0.74
CA ILE A 52 -3.32 15.19 1.64
C ILE A 52 -2.10 16.03 1.25
N GLU A 53 -2.31 17.08 0.44
CA GLU A 53 -1.21 17.98 0.05
C GLU A 53 -0.77 18.84 1.24
N PRO A 54 0.49 18.75 1.70
CA PRO A 54 0.96 19.50 2.86
C PRO A 54 0.75 21.01 2.72
N ALA A 55 0.42 21.67 3.83
CA ALA A 55 0.12 23.09 3.92
C ALA A 55 -1.09 23.58 3.08
N MET A 56 -1.84 22.68 2.44
CA MET A 56 -3.09 22.99 1.75
C MET A 56 -4.30 22.59 2.63
N PRO A 57 -5.49 23.19 2.45
CA PRO A 57 -6.68 22.77 3.17
C PRO A 57 -7.04 21.32 2.84
N ALA A 58 -7.39 20.56 3.86
CA ALA A 58 -7.87 19.19 3.69
C ALA A 58 -9.33 19.19 3.23
N VAL A 59 -9.58 19.00 1.93
CA VAL A 59 -10.93 19.04 1.35
C VAL A 59 -11.35 17.68 0.75
N PRO A 60 -12.65 17.35 0.73
CA PRO A 60 -13.12 16.08 0.17
C PRO A 60 -12.92 15.98 -1.35
N PHE A 61 -12.61 14.77 -1.83
CA PHE A 61 -12.59 14.43 -3.26
C PHE A 61 -13.19 13.04 -3.50
N LYS A 62 -13.73 12.79 -4.70
CA LYS A 62 -14.30 11.51 -5.11
C LYS A 62 -13.31 10.78 -6.03
N PRO A 63 -12.68 9.68 -5.57
CA PRO A 63 -11.98 8.76 -6.46
C PRO A 63 -12.99 8.11 -7.41
N VAL A 64 -12.62 8.04 -8.68
CA VAL A 64 -13.41 7.45 -9.76
C VAL A 64 -12.58 6.36 -10.44
N SER A 65 -13.23 5.26 -10.78
CA SER A 65 -12.61 4.15 -11.52
C SER A 65 -13.61 3.59 -12.52
N ILE A 66 -13.42 3.85 -13.80
CA ILE A 66 -14.31 3.41 -14.87
C ILE A 66 -13.63 2.28 -15.65
N LEU A 67 -14.26 1.12 -15.68
CA LEU A 67 -13.88 0.03 -16.57
C LEU A 67 -14.10 0.45 -18.03
N LEU A 68 -13.03 0.43 -18.82
CA LEU A 68 -13.09 0.74 -20.24
C LEU A 68 -13.43 -0.51 -21.05
N PRO A 69 -14.08 -0.41 -22.22
CA PRO A 69 -14.29 -1.55 -23.10
C PRO A 69 -12.98 -2.20 -23.57
N GLN A 70 -12.98 -3.52 -23.73
CA GLN A 70 -11.79 -4.26 -24.15
C GLN A 70 -11.25 -3.75 -25.50
N GLY A 71 -9.96 -3.42 -25.55
CA GLY A 71 -9.31 -2.93 -26.77
C GLY A 71 -9.48 -1.43 -27.04
N PHE A 72 -10.03 -0.67 -26.09
CA PHE A 72 -10.17 0.78 -26.18
C PHE A 72 -9.40 1.50 -25.08
N GLU A 73 -9.03 2.75 -25.36
CA GLU A 73 -8.52 3.70 -24.38
C GLU A 73 -9.39 4.97 -24.36
N ALA A 74 -9.48 5.61 -23.20
CA ALA A 74 -10.23 6.84 -23.02
C ALA A 74 -9.46 8.03 -23.59
N VAL A 75 -10.17 8.95 -24.24
CA VAL A 75 -9.65 10.22 -24.76
C VAL A 75 -10.62 11.35 -24.48
N ASN A 76 -10.15 12.60 -24.57
CA ASN A 76 -10.98 13.79 -24.32
C ASN A 76 -11.69 13.72 -22.95
N VAL A 77 -11.02 13.15 -21.94
CA VAL A 77 -11.55 13.01 -20.59
C VAL A 77 -11.76 14.39 -19.97
N LYS A 78 -12.99 14.68 -19.56
CA LYS A 78 -13.38 15.97 -18.99
C LYS A 78 -14.36 15.76 -17.85
N VAL A 79 -14.22 16.55 -16.80
CA VAL A 79 -15.20 16.67 -15.72
C VAL A 79 -15.88 18.03 -15.85
N THR A 80 -17.20 18.03 -16.01
CA THR A 80 -18.03 19.24 -16.05
C THR A 80 -18.75 19.38 -14.72
N PRO A 81 -18.34 20.33 -13.87
CA PRO A 81 -18.96 20.56 -12.58
C PRO A 81 -20.22 21.42 -12.75
N LEU A 82 -21.28 21.14 -12.00
CA LEU A 82 -22.58 21.78 -12.13
C LEU A 82 -23.09 22.25 -10.76
N ASN A 83 -23.94 23.28 -10.79
CA ASN A 83 -24.64 23.81 -9.60
C ASN A 83 -23.67 24.23 -8.48
N LEU A 84 -22.73 25.12 -8.80
CA LEU A 84 -21.82 25.70 -7.81
C LEU A 84 -22.63 26.40 -6.70
N THR A 85 -22.41 25.98 -5.45
CA THR A 85 -23.12 26.48 -4.28
C THR A 85 -22.11 26.95 -3.23
N GLU A 86 -22.33 28.14 -2.67
CA GLU A 86 -21.53 28.67 -1.55
C GLU A 86 -22.05 28.10 -0.22
N ILE A 87 -21.13 27.65 0.63
CA ILE A 87 -21.43 27.47 2.05
C ILE A 87 -21.23 28.81 2.73
N LYS A 88 -22.33 29.46 3.13
CA LYS A 88 -22.32 30.84 3.64
C LYS A 88 -21.44 30.98 4.88
N GLY A 89 -20.39 31.79 4.78
CA GLY A 89 -19.50 32.15 5.88
C GLY A 89 -18.06 32.29 5.43
N GLU A 90 -17.19 32.58 6.39
CA GLU A 90 -15.74 32.60 6.22
C GLU A 90 -15.15 31.54 7.15
N TYR A 91 -14.34 30.64 6.60
CA TYR A 91 -13.84 29.46 7.27
C TYR A 91 -12.34 29.36 7.10
N LEU A 92 -11.62 29.18 8.20
CA LEU A 92 -10.24 28.72 8.16
C LEU A 92 -10.24 27.20 8.18
N LEU A 93 -10.12 26.56 7.01
CA LEU A 93 -10.09 25.09 6.94
C LEU A 93 -8.81 24.55 7.59
N ARG A 94 -8.85 23.30 8.08
CA ARG A 94 -7.64 22.69 8.63
C ARG A 94 -6.63 22.38 7.52
N PRO A 95 -5.37 22.84 7.62
CA PRO A 95 -4.32 22.45 6.70
C PRO A 95 -3.87 21.01 6.91
N VAL A 96 -3.32 20.39 5.88
CA VAL A 96 -2.65 19.09 6.00
C VAL A 96 -1.25 19.30 6.56
N ALA A 97 -0.90 18.59 7.63
CA ALA A 97 0.46 18.57 8.17
C ALA A 97 1.45 17.90 7.20
N TYR A 98 2.72 18.33 7.22
CA TYR A 98 3.76 17.60 6.52
C TYR A 98 3.94 16.20 7.12
N ASN A 99 4.41 15.29 6.27
CA ASN A 99 4.94 14.02 6.72
C ASN A 99 6.45 14.15 6.86
N ILE A 100 6.97 13.59 7.94
CA ILE A 100 8.38 13.59 8.31
C ILE A 100 8.83 12.14 8.55
N PRO A 101 10.09 11.78 8.24
CA PRO A 101 10.63 10.49 8.62
C PRO A 101 10.50 10.24 10.13
N LEU A 102 10.04 9.05 10.52
CA LEU A 102 9.93 8.67 11.92
C LEU A 102 11.27 8.68 12.65
N SER A 103 12.40 8.67 11.96
CA SER A 103 13.74 8.77 12.56
C SER A 103 14.22 10.21 12.83
N PHE A 104 13.40 11.23 12.53
CA PHE A 104 13.79 12.64 12.58
C PHE A 104 13.34 13.34 13.89
N GLU A 105 13.29 12.60 15.01
CA GLU A 105 12.88 13.13 16.31
C GLU A 105 13.67 14.39 16.71
N LYS A 106 15.01 14.36 16.54
CA LYS A 106 15.90 15.46 16.90
C LYS A 106 15.65 16.70 16.03
N GLN A 107 15.53 16.50 14.73
CA GLN A 107 15.27 17.55 13.75
C GLN A 107 13.92 18.22 14.03
N ALA A 108 12.88 17.43 14.31
CA ALA A 108 11.57 17.96 14.70
C ALA A 108 11.63 18.76 16.02
N ALA A 109 12.38 18.27 17.01
CA ALA A 109 12.53 18.96 18.30
C ALA A 109 13.29 20.30 18.16
N GLU A 110 14.39 20.31 17.39
CA GLU A 110 15.18 21.52 17.10
C GLU A 110 14.36 22.57 16.35
N LYS A 111 13.57 22.12 15.36
CA LYS A 111 12.64 22.99 14.64
C LYS A 111 11.62 23.62 15.57
N ARG A 112 10.90 22.83 16.37
CA ARG A 112 9.89 23.36 17.31
C ARG A 112 10.48 24.38 18.28
N LYS A 113 11.70 24.15 18.77
CA LYS A 113 12.42 25.11 19.60
C LYS A 113 12.68 26.41 18.85
N THR A 114 13.10 26.33 17.59
CA THR A 114 13.39 27.49 16.74
C THR A 114 12.11 28.28 16.43
N ASP A 115 11.03 27.60 16.04
CA ASP A 115 9.73 28.22 15.72
C ASP A 115 9.14 28.93 16.94
N ALA A 116 9.21 28.30 18.13
CA ALA A 116 8.77 28.91 19.38
C ALA A 116 9.57 30.17 19.73
N LEU A 117 10.89 30.18 19.48
CA LEU A 117 11.74 31.36 19.71
C LEU A 117 11.39 32.49 18.73
N MET A 118 11.21 32.18 17.45
CA MET A 118 10.87 33.18 16.43
C MET A 118 9.48 33.81 16.65
N ASN A 119 8.53 33.07 17.23
CA ASN A 119 7.19 33.57 17.48
C ASN A 119 6.98 34.09 18.93
N GLY A 120 8.03 34.57 19.59
CA GLY A 120 7.93 35.18 20.92
C GLY A 120 7.37 34.24 22.00
N GLY A 121 7.60 32.94 21.87
CA GLY A 121 7.11 31.89 22.78
C GLY A 121 5.68 31.41 22.50
N LYS A 122 5.01 31.88 21.45
CA LYS A 122 3.64 31.46 21.07
C LYS A 122 3.66 30.37 20.01
N ALA A 123 2.59 29.57 19.94
CA ALA A 123 2.39 28.65 18.82
C ALA A 123 2.26 29.46 17.51
N PRO A 124 2.98 29.09 16.44
CA PRO A 124 2.90 29.81 15.16
C PRO A 124 1.46 29.80 14.63
N ALA A 125 0.99 30.97 14.18
CA ALA A 125 -0.26 31.04 13.44
C ALA A 125 -0.04 30.41 12.06
N PHE A 126 -0.91 29.48 11.67
CA PHE A 126 -0.83 28.91 10.33
C PHE A 126 -1.32 29.92 9.29
N GLU A 127 -0.51 30.16 8.27
CA GLU A 127 -0.88 30.95 7.10
C GLU A 127 -0.83 30.07 5.86
N TYR A 128 -1.88 30.13 5.03
CA TYR A 128 -1.86 29.48 3.73
C TYR A 128 -0.79 30.14 2.85
N LYS A 129 0.18 29.35 2.41
CA LYS A 129 1.21 29.81 1.46
C LYS A 129 0.71 29.86 0.01
N TYR A 130 -0.58 29.60 -0.23
CA TYR A 130 -1.21 29.53 -1.53
C TYR A 130 -2.27 30.63 -1.69
N SER A 131 -2.29 31.27 -2.86
CA SER A 131 -3.32 32.19 -3.30
C SER A 131 -4.19 31.55 -4.39
N GLY A 132 -5.51 31.73 -4.31
CA GLY A 132 -6.50 31.27 -5.27
C GLY A 132 -7.42 30.17 -4.76
N ASN A 133 -7.94 29.40 -5.72
CA ASN A 133 -8.88 28.31 -5.48
C ASN A 133 -8.16 26.98 -5.32
N TYR A 134 -8.41 26.27 -4.23
CA TYR A 134 -7.94 24.91 -4.01
C TYR A 134 -9.10 23.92 -3.95
N PRO A 135 -9.02 22.76 -4.64
CA PRO A 135 -7.97 22.39 -5.58
C PRO A 135 -8.01 23.27 -6.84
N ALA A 136 -6.87 23.37 -7.55
CA ALA A 136 -6.75 24.23 -8.72
C ALA A 136 -7.67 23.85 -9.91
N GLY A 137 -8.21 22.63 -9.89
CA GLY A 137 -9.15 22.14 -10.90
C GLY A 137 -10.08 21.08 -10.34
N VAL A 138 -11.16 20.83 -11.07
CA VAL A 138 -12.20 19.84 -10.68
C VAL A 138 -11.83 18.38 -10.95
N MET A 139 -10.70 18.16 -11.63
CA MET A 139 -10.15 16.83 -11.92
C MET A 139 -8.66 16.81 -11.61
N THR A 140 -8.19 15.76 -10.93
CA THR A 140 -6.77 15.52 -10.65
C THR A 140 -6.43 14.04 -10.80
N ASN A 141 -5.13 13.73 -10.92
CA ASN A 141 -4.59 12.35 -10.93
C ASN A 141 -5.26 11.42 -11.96
N MET A 142 -5.51 11.92 -13.18
CA MET A 142 -6.08 11.11 -14.25
C MET A 142 -5.01 10.22 -14.88
N SER A 143 -5.28 8.92 -14.94
CA SER A 143 -4.47 7.96 -15.69
C SER A 143 -5.29 6.78 -16.20
N ILE A 144 -4.74 6.03 -17.15
CA ILE A 144 -5.29 4.74 -17.58
C ILE A 144 -4.42 3.65 -16.96
N GLN A 145 -5.04 2.88 -16.09
CA GLN A 145 -4.44 1.78 -15.34
C GLN A 145 -4.93 0.44 -15.91
N SER A 146 -4.27 -0.63 -15.51
CA SER A 146 -4.59 -2.01 -15.84
C SER A 146 -4.76 -2.76 -14.53
N ALA A 147 -5.71 -3.66 -14.47
CA ALA A 147 -5.89 -4.51 -13.31
C ALA A 147 -6.29 -5.90 -13.79
N ARG A 148 -5.38 -6.87 -13.71
CA ARG A 148 -5.62 -8.25 -14.16
C ARG A 148 -6.05 -8.34 -15.63
N GLY A 149 -5.48 -7.47 -16.46
CA GLY A 149 -5.76 -7.36 -17.90
C GLY A 149 -6.96 -6.48 -18.28
N TYR A 150 -7.70 -5.95 -17.31
CA TYR A 150 -8.80 -5.01 -17.55
C TYR A 150 -8.28 -3.57 -17.54
N LYS A 151 -8.69 -2.73 -18.50
CA LYS A 151 -8.27 -1.32 -18.55
C LYS A 151 -9.24 -0.45 -17.78
N ILE A 152 -8.71 0.42 -16.92
CA ILE A 152 -9.50 1.24 -16.00
C ILE A 152 -9.03 2.69 -16.10
N LEU A 153 -9.97 3.60 -16.40
CA LEU A 153 -9.75 5.03 -16.26
C LEU A 153 -9.87 5.40 -14.78
N VAL A 154 -8.77 5.87 -14.19
CA VAL A 154 -8.71 6.31 -12.80
C VAL A 154 -8.54 7.82 -12.78
N LEU A 155 -9.30 8.53 -11.94
CA LEU A 155 -9.15 9.97 -11.71
C LEU A 155 -9.81 10.37 -10.39
N ASN A 156 -9.52 11.58 -9.92
CA ASN A 156 -10.18 12.20 -8.78
C ASN A 156 -11.06 13.36 -9.24
N ILE A 157 -12.33 13.39 -8.82
CA ILE A 157 -13.23 14.54 -8.95
C ILE A 157 -13.15 15.37 -7.68
N ASN A 158 -12.96 16.68 -7.80
CA ASN A 158 -12.90 17.61 -6.67
C ASN A 158 -14.24 18.38 -6.55
N PRO A 159 -15.20 17.91 -5.73
CA PRO A 159 -16.50 18.53 -5.58
C PRO A 159 -16.49 19.77 -4.69
N VAL A 160 -15.43 20.00 -3.91
CA VAL A 160 -15.28 21.12 -2.97
C VAL A 160 -14.15 22.03 -3.44
N MET A 161 -14.39 23.34 -3.38
CA MET A 161 -13.42 24.38 -3.70
C MET A 161 -13.32 25.34 -2.51
N TYR A 162 -12.10 25.64 -2.09
CA TYR A 162 -11.79 26.61 -1.04
C TYR A 162 -11.01 27.78 -1.63
N GLN A 163 -11.43 29.01 -1.31
CA GLN A 163 -10.72 30.22 -1.70
C GLN A 163 -9.93 30.77 -0.51
N ALA A 164 -8.60 30.68 -0.59
CA ALA A 164 -7.74 30.87 0.58
C ALA A 164 -7.75 32.29 1.15
N GLU A 165 -7.86 33.33 0.31
CA GLU A 165 -7.79 34.72 0.74
C GLU A 165 -9.06 35.21 1.43
N THR A 166 -10.21 34.64 1.07
CA THR A 166 -11.52 35.06 1.58
C THR A 166 -12.10 34.08 2.59
N GLY A 167 -11.49 32.90 2.76
CA GLY A 167 -12.02 31.83 3.60
C GLY A 167 -13.33 31.23 3.07
N LYS A 168 -13.71 31.48 1.82
CA LYS A 168 -14.98 31.00 1.27
C LYS A 168 -14.87 29.55 0.82
N VAL A 169 -15.93 28.79 1.10
CA VAL A 169 -16.06 27.39 0.69
C VAL A 169 -17.23 27.26 -0.28
N TYR A 170 -16.96 26.60 -1.40
CA TYR A 170 -17.93 26.25 -2.40
C TYR A 170 -17.96 24.74 -2.63
N TYR A 171 -19.08 24.24 -3.14
CA TYR A 171 -19.18 22.87 -3.62
C TYR A 171 -20.11 22.76 -4.81
N TYR A 172 -19.89 21.74 -5.63
CA TYR A 172 -20.76 21.37 -6.74
C TYR A 172 -21.70 20.27 -6.29
N THR A 173 -23.01 20.43 -6.52
CA THR A 173 -23.97 19.36 -6.19
C THR A 173 -23.93 18.22 -7.21
N ARG A 174 -23.30 18.44 -8.37
CA ARG A 174 -23.21 17.47 -9.46
C ARG A 174 -21.93 17.65 -10.25
N ALA A 175 -21.35 16.56 -10.72
CA ALA A 175 -20.30 16.55 -11.72
C ALA A 175 -20.60 15.48 -12.78
N VAL A 176 -20.32 15.81 -14.05
CA VAL A 176 -20.45 14.88 -15.18
C VAL A 176 -19.07 14.58 -15.72
N LEU A 177 -18.65 13.32 -15.63
CA LEU A 177 -17.46 12.80 -16.30
C LEU A 177 -17.84 12.41 -17.72
N SER A 178 -17.21 13.02 -18.72
CA SER A 178 -17.35 12.68 -20.14
C SER A 178 -16.03 12.19 -20.72
N TYR A 179 -16.03 11.12 -21.49
CA TYR A 179 -14.85 10.64 -22.21
C TYR A 179 -15.22 10.00 -23.56
N GLY A 180 -14.38 10.21 -24.56
CA GLY A 180 -14.45 9.48 -25.83
C GLY A 180 -13.63 8.18 -25.76
N LEU A 181 -13.89 7.27 -26.70
CA LEU A 181 -13.14 6.03 -26.85
C LEU A 181 -12.40 6.03 -28.18
N LYS A 182 -11.17 5.54 -28.17
CA LYS A 182 -10.46 5.16 -29.39
C LYS A 182 -9.80 3.79 -29.25
N PRO A 183 -9.55 3.06 -30.35
CA PRO A 183 -8.83 1.80 -30.28
C PRO A 183 -7.47 1.96 -29.60
N ALA A 184 -7.20 1.10 -28.61
CA ALA A 184 -5.92 1.07 -27.94
C ALA A 184 -4.84 0.48 -28.87
N LYS A 185 -3.61 0.99 -28.77
CA LYS A 185 -2.48 0.37 -29.46
C LYS A 185 -2.23 -1.03 -28.87
N LYS A 186 -2.00 -2.02 -29.72
CA LYS A 186 -1.57 -3.35 -29.26
C LYS A 186 -0.24 -3.21 -28.51
N SER A 187 -0.21 -3.66 -27.26
CA SER A 187 0.99 -3.71 -26.43
C SER A 187 1.31 -5.15 -26.05
N SER A 188 2.56 -5.57 -26.26
CA SER A 188 3.07 -6.88 -25.83
C SER A 188 3.30 -6.98 -24.31
N MET A 189 3.22 -5.86 -23.59
CA MET A 189 3.44 -5.76 -22.14
C MET A 189 2.14 -5.75 -21.34
N THR A 190 1.13 -6.48 -21.81
CA THR A 190 -0.18 -6.51 -21.13
C THR A 190 -0.53 -7.88 -20.57
N ALA A 191 -1.09 -7.87 -19.37
CA ALA A 191 -1.73 -9.04 -18.78
C ALA A 191 -2.99 -9.39 -19.57
N VAL A 192 -3.26 -10.68 -19.77
CA VAL A 192 -4.50 -11.12 -20.43
C VAL A 192 -5.64 -11.14 -19.43
N VAL A 193 -6.86 -10.90 -19.94
CA VAL A 193 -8.08 -11.13 -19.17
C VAL A 193 -8.31 -12.63 -19.06
N ARG A 194 -8.08 -13.18 -17.87
CA ARG A 194 -8.19 -14.63 -17.60
C ARG A 194 -9.62 -15.01 -17.30
N ASP A 195 -10.03 -16.21 -17.71
CA ASP A 195 -11.33 -16.79 -17.34
C ASP A 195 -11.31 -17.34 -15.90
N ILE A 196 -11.16 -16.43 -14.93
CA ILE A 196 -11.05 -16.72 -13.50
C ILE A 196 -12.03 -15.82 -12.75
N GLU A 197 -12.95 -16.40 -11.98
CA GLU A 197 -13.98 -15.62 -11.27
C GLU A 197 -13.39 -14.66 -10.24
N SER A 198 -12.36 -15.08 -9.50
CA SER A 198 -11.69 -14.21 -8.52
C SER A 198 -11.05 -12.96 -9.15
N ASP A 199 -10.72 -12.99 -10.44
CA ASP A 199 -10.22 -11.82 -11.16
C ASP A 199 -11.36 -10.86 -11.50
N ARG A 200 -12.51 -11.41 -11.92
CA ARG A 200 -13.73 -10.64 -12.19
C ARG A 200 -14.29 -10.00 -10.93
N GLU A 201 -14.38 -10.75 -9.84
CA GLU A 201 -14.84 -10.22 -8.54
C GLU A 201 -13.97 -9.08 -8.04
N TYR A 202 -12.65 -9.24 -8.17
CA TYR A 202 -11.70 -8.18 -7.82
C TYR A 202 -11.94 -6.91 -8.65
N VAL A 203 -12.02 -7.01 -9.98
CA VAL A 203 -12.25 -5.84 -10.84
C VAL A 203 -13.61 -5.20 -10.59
N ARG A 204 -14.68 -5.99 -10.41
CA ARG A 204 -16.01 -5.46 -10.04
C ARG A 204 -15.98 -4.68 -8.72
N SER A 205 -15.12 -5.06 -7.78
CA SER A 205 -14.98 -4.33 -6.50
C SER A 205 -14.22 -3.00 -6.63
N LEU A 206 -13.52 -2.79 -7.74
CA LEU A 206 -12.67 -1.62 -7.98
C LEU A 206 -13.39 -0.51 -8.76
N VAL A 207 -14.31 -0.86 -9.66
CA VAL A 207 -14.88 0.06 -10.65
C VAL A 207 -16.30 0.54 -10.29
N ASP A 208 -16.65 1.76 -10.69
CA ASP A 208 -17.97 2.36 -10.49
C ASP A 208 -19.03 1.79 -11.47
N ASN A 209 -18.62 1.14 -12.57
CA ASN A 209 -19.47 0.50 -13.59
C ASN A 209 -19.25 -1.03 -13.71
N PRO A 210 -19.51 -1.82 -12.64
CA PRO A 210 -19.14 -3.24 -12.59
C PRO A 210 -19.85 -4.15 -13.60
N PHE A 211 -20.95 -3.70 -14.21
CA PHE A 211 -21.72 -4.48 -15.18
C PHE A 211 -21.03 -4.59 -16.54
N ASP A 212 -20.18 -3.64 -16.90
CA ASP A 212 -19.52 -3.57 -18.22
C ASP A 212 -18.49 -4.70 -18.43
N ILE A 213 -18.15 -5.42 -17.35
CA ILE A 213 -17.26 -6.56 -17.38
C ILE A 213 -17.76 -7.69 -18.30
N THR A 214 -19.07 -7.76 -18.59
CA THR A 214 -19.64 -8.79 -19.48
C THR A 214 -19.22 -8.63 -20.95
N GLY A 215 -18.73 -7.45 -21.36
CA GLY A 215 -18.26 -7.20 -22.72
C GLY A 215 -16.88 -7.80 -23.04
N TYR A 216 -16.19 -8.34 -22.04
CA TYR A 216 -14.82 -8.82 -22.17
C TYR A 216 -14.72 -10.26 -22.66
N LYS A 217 -13.83 -10.50 -23.63
CA LYS A 217 -13.40 -11.83 -24.04
C LYS A 217 -12.27 -12.30 -23.15
N ALA A 218 -12.53 -13.36 -22.38
CA ALA A 218 -11.56 -13.98 -21.48
C ALA A 218 -10.79 -15.14 -22.14
N VAL A 219 -9.54 -15.32 -21.72
CA VAL A 219 -8.65 -16.41 -22.12
C VAL A 219 -8.75 -17.54 -21.09
N LYS A 220 -9.03 -18.75 -21.56
CA LYS A 220 -9.05 -19.94 -20.70
C LYS A 220 -7.64 -20.43 -20.42
N ILE A 221 -7.30 -20.52 -19.13
CA ILE A 221 -6.09 -21.18 -18.67
C ILE A 221 -6.31 -22.69 -18.65
N SER A 222 -5.43 -23.45 -19.30
CA SER A 222 -5.52 -24.90 -19.30
C SER A 222 -5.33 -25.46 -17.88
N LYS A 223 -6.25 -26.31 -17.42
CA LYS A 223 -6.13 -26.99 -16.12
C LYS A 223 -4.86 -27.85 -15.99
N LYS A 224 -4.30 -28.33 -17.11
CA LYS A 224 -3.03 -29.09 -17.13
C LYS A 224 -1.82 -28.18 -16.92
N ALA A 225 -1.89 -26.94 -17.38
CA ALA A 225 -0.81 -25.97 -17.29
C ALA A 225 -0.95 -25.01 -16.09
N SER A 226 -2.03 -25.12 -15.32
CA SER A 226 -2.34 -24.19 -14.23
C SER A 226 -1.36 -24.32 -13.08
N VAL A 227 -0.82 -23.20 -12.62
CA VAL A 227 0.05 -23.10 -11.45
C VAL A 227 -0.52 -21.99 -10.58
N ASP A 228 -0.81 -22.27 -9.32
CA ASP A 228 -1.36 -21.29 -8.38
C ASP A 228 -0.23 -20.51 -7.70
N TYR A 229 0.86 -21.23 -7.39
CA TYR A 229 1.98 -20.74 -6.59
C TYR A 229 3.32 -21.05 -7.25
N LEU A 230 4.16 -20.03 -7.40
CA LEU A 230 5.49 -20.16 -8.00
C LEU A 230 6.58 -19.81 -6.99
N ILE A 231 7.55 -20.71 -6.79
CA ILE A 231 8.77 -20.43 -6.03
C ILE A 231 9.87 -20.08 -7.03
N VAL A 232 10.47 -18.90 -6.92
CA VAL A 232 11.65 -18.53 -7.71
C VAL A 232 12.87 -18.57 -6.81
N THR A 233 13.87 -19.37 -7.14
CA THR A 233 15.05 -19.62 -6.30
C THR A 233 16.29 -19.91 -7.13
N SER A 234 17.47 -19.91 -6.52
CA SER A 234 18.69 -20.45 -7.16
C SER A 234 18.72 -21.97 -7.20
N LYS A 235 19.49 -22.53 -8.14
CA LYS A 235 19.84 -23.96 -8.20
C LYS A 235 20.43 -24.46 -6.89
N ALA A 236 21.32 -23.67 -6.28
CA ALA A 236 21.98 -24.02 -5.02
C ALA A 236 20.97 -24.19 -3.87
N LEU A 237 20.00 -23.27 -3.72
CA LEU A 237 18.99 -23.37 -2.68
C LEU A 237 17.93 -24.43 -2.99
N ALA A 238 17.57 -24.63 -4.26
CA ALA A 238 16.65 -25.69 -4.68
C ALA A 238 17.20 -27.10 -4.40
N ALA A 239 18.52 -27.27 -4.47
CA ALA A 239 19.22 -28.52 -4.20
C ALA A 239 19.55 -28.74 -2.71
N SER A 240 19.11 -27.87 -1.81
CA SER A 240 19.37 -27.99 -0.37
C SER A 240 18.88 -29.33 0.20
N ALA A 241 19.76 -29.97 0.99
CA ALA A 241 19.46 -31.19 1.73
C ALA A 241 19.04 -30.96 3.19
N GLU A 242 18.77 -29.70 3.57
CA GLU A 242 18.24 -29.36 4.89
C GLU A 242 16.88 -30.06 5.14
N GLU A 243 16.56 -30.35 6.40
CA GLU A 243 15.32 -31.05 6.78
C GLU A 243 14.05 -30.29 6.31
N TYR A 244 14.13 -28.97 6.32
CA TYR A 244 13.14 -28.07 5.75
C TYR A 244 13.73 -27.45 4.50
N ASN A 245 13.25 -27.90 3.33
CA ASN A 245 13.72 -27.46 2.03
C ASN A 245 12.55 -27.18 1.08
N LEU A 246 12.84 -26.63 -0.10
CA LEU A 246 11.80 -26.21 -1.05
C LEU A 246 11.00 -27.36 -1.63
N GLN A 247 11.56 -28.57 -1.75
CA GLN A 247 10.80 -29.74 -2.20
C GLN A 247 9.73 -30.13 -1.17
N LYS A 248 10.10 -30.17 0.12
CA LYS A 248 9.18 -30.42 1.22
C LYS A 248 8.10 -29.32 1.31
N PHE A 249 8.48 -28.07 1.12
CA PHE A 249 7.52 -26.95 1.13
C PHE A 249 6.56 -26.99 -0.07
N SER A 250 7.05 -27.23 -1.29
CA SER A 250 6.20 -27.40 -2.47
C SER A 250 5.22 -28.56 -2.30
N LYS A 251 5.68 -29.71 -1.78
CA LYS A 251 4.79 -30.84 -1.48
C LYS A 251 3.72 -30.44 -0.47
N PHE A 252 4.11 -29.78 0.61
CA PHE A 252 3.20 -29.28 1.63
C PHE A 252 2.12 -28.33 1.06
N LEU A 253 2.50 -27.39 0.20
CA LEU A 253 1.54 -26.50 -0.47
C LEU A 253 0.60 -27.25 -1.42
N ASN A 254 1.10 -28.23 -2.17
CA ASN A 254 0.27 -29.11 -3.02
C ASN A 254 -0.75 -29.91 -2.19
N GLU A 255 -0.37 -30.42 -1.02
CA GLU A 255 -1.29 -31.10 -0.08
C GLU A 255 -2.37 -30.15 0.47
N LYS A 256 -2.10 -28.84 0.50
CA LYS A 256 -3.09 -27.79 0.82
C LYS A 256 -3.88 -27.30 -0.41
N GLY A 257 -3.71 -27.95 -1.56
CA GLY A 257 -4.49 -27.69 -2.77
C GLY A 257 -3.94 -26.61 -3.69
N LEU A 258 -2.70 -26.14 -3.47
CA LEU A 258 -2.03 -25.20 -4.38
C LEU A 258 -1.17 -25.96 -5.38
N LYS A 259 -1.41 -25.79 -6.67
CA LYS A 259 -0.48 -26.30 -7.68
C LYS A 259 0.80 -25.47 -7.64
N THR A 260 1.85 -26.05 -7.05
CA THR A 260 3.12 -25.35 -6.82
C THR A 260 4.22 -25.81 -7.77
N GLU A 261 4.93 -24.84 -8.36
CA GLU A 261 6.11 -25.06 -9.19
C GLU A 261 7.33 -24.31 -8.62
N THR A 262 8.52 -24.88 -8.79
CA THR A 262 9.79 -24.20 -8.50
C THR A 262 10.48 -23.84 -9.82
N ALA A 263 10.75 -22.55 -10.02
CA ALA A 263 11.50 -22.01 -11.14
C ALA A 263 12.89 -21.53 -10.69
N LEU A 264 13.90 -21.83 -11.51
CA LEU A 264 15.29 -21.53 -11.21
C LEU A 264 15.67 -20.19 -11.82
N ILE A 265 16.18 -19.27 -10.99
CA ILE A 265 16.52 -17.91 -11.43
C ILE A 265 17.58 -17.92 -12.53
N GLU A 266 18.55 -18.83 -12.46
CA GLU A 266 19.59 -18.96 -13.49
C GLU A 266 18.99 -19.33 -14.86
N ASP A 267 17.95 -20.15 -14.89
CA ASP A 267 17.26 -20.56 -16.12
C ASP A 267 16.36 -19.44 -16.63
N ILE A 268 15.69 -18.70 -15.73
CA ILE A 268 14.91 -17.50 -16.09
C ILE A 268 15.82 -16.46 -16.74
N LEU A 269 16.97 -16.16 -16.12
CA LEU A 269 17.89 -15.12 -16.59
C LEU A 269 18.57 -15.46 -17.92
N SER A 270 18.74 -16.76 -18.23
CA SER A 270 19.31 -17.23 -19.49
C SER A 270 18.28 -17.37 -20.61
N SER A 271 17.00 -17.62 -20.30
CA SER A 271 15.95 -17.88 -21.30
C SER A 271 14.98 -16.73 -21.54
N SER A 272 14.86 -15.77 -20.61
CA SER A 272 13.90 -14.67 -20.72
C SER A 272 14.53 -13.43 -21.34
N GLU A 273 13.75 -12.73 -22.15
CA GLU A 273 14.10 -11.41 -22.66
C GLU A 273 13.91 -10.32 -21.59
N GLY A 274 14.71 -9.27 -21.64
CA GLY A 274 14.67 -8.15 -20.70
C GLY A 274 16.02 -7.41 -20.66
N ARG A 275 16.01 -6.14 -20.25
CA ARG A 275 17.22 -5.29 -20.23
C ARG A 275 18.24 -5.77 -19.20
N ASP A 276 17.76 -6.20 -18.05
CA ASP A 276 18.55 -6.71 -16.94
C ASP A 276 17.84 -7.87 -16.24
N GLY A 277 18.40 -8.36 -15.13
CA GLY A 277 17.84 -9.51 -14.43
C GLY A 277 16.45 -9.28 -13.82
N ALA A 278 16.14 -8.06 -13.37
CA ALA A 278 14.84 -7.75 -12.81
C ALA A 278 13.77 -7.66 -13.91
N ASP A 279 14.10 -7.06 -15.06
CA ASP A 279 13.23 -7.06 -16.24
C ASP A 279 12.95 -8.48 -16.74
N LYS A 280 13.99 -9.32 -16.84
CA LYS A 280 13.86 -10.71 -17.25
C LYS A 280 12.95 -11.51 -16.31
N LEU A 281 13.12 -11.33 -15.01
CA LEU A 281 12.25 -11.97 -14.02
C LEU A 281 10.81 -11.47 -14.14
N ARG A 282 10.57 -10.16 -14.20
CA ARG A 282 9.21 -9.60 -14.35
C ARG A 282 8.53 -10.09 -15.64
N ASN A 283 9.27 -10.16 -16.74
CA ASN A 283 8.77 -10.69 -18.01
C ASN A 283 8.40 -12.18 -17.92
N TYR A 284 9.23 -12.98 -17.23
CA TYR A 284 8.91 -14.37 -16.94
C TYR A 284 7.64 -14.49 -16.08
N LEU A 285 7.50 -13.70 -15.01
CA LEU A 285 6.31 -13.71 -14.16
C LEU A 285 5.04 -13.33 -14.95
N ARG A 286 5.12 -12.32 -15.84
CA ARG A 286 4.03 -11.97 -16.77
C ARG A 286 3.64 -13.15 -17.65
N LYS A 287 4.62 -13.86 -18.21
CA LYS A 287 4.38 -15.08 -19.00
C LYS A 287 3.66 -16.14 -18.17
N ARG A 288 4.13 -16.43 -16.94
CA ARG A 288 3.50 -17.42 -16.05
C ARG A 288 2.08 -16.99 -15.63
N TYR A 289 1.84 -15.71 -15.40
CA TYR A 289 0.50 -15.17 -15.15
C TYR A 289 -0.43 -15.43 -16.33
N ASN A 290 0.01 -15.11 -17.55
CA ASN A 290 -0.78 -15.21 -18.78
C ASN A 290 -1.05 -16.66 -19.22
N GLU A 291 -0.07 -17.55 -19.10
CA GLU A 291 -0.14 -18.92 -19.65
C GLU A 291 -0.57 -19.97 -18.61
N SER A 292 -0.21 -19.77 -17.34
CA SER A 292 -0.42 -20.74 -16.27
C SER A 292 -1.31 -20.22 -15.14
N GLY A 293 -1.71 -18.95 -15.13
CA GLY A 293 -2.64 -18.44 -14.14
C GLY A 293 -2.05 -18.24 -12.74
N VAL A 294 -0.72 -18.06 -12.63
CA VAL A 294 -0.04 -17.80 -11.35
C VAL A 294 -0.69 -16.63 -10.61
N LYS A 295 -0.84 -16.78 -9.30
CA LYS A 295 -1.39 -15.77 -8.38
C LYS A 295 -0.43 -15.39 -7.27
N TYR A 296 0.39 -16.34 -6.82
CA TYR A 296 1.31 -16.14 -5.69
C TYR A 296 2.73 -16.47 -6.11
N VAL A 297 3.69 -15.63 -5.71
CA VAL A 297 5.11 -15.82 -6.01
C VAL A 297 5.97 -15.62 -4.76
N LEU A 298 6.77 -16.62 -4.42
CA LEU A 298 7.81 -16.50 -3.40
C LEU A 298 9.18 -16.35 -4.05
N LEU A 299 9.81 -15.21 -3.83
CA LEU A 299 11.19 -14.91 -4.23
C LEU A 299 12.15 -15.39 -3.13
N ALA A 300 12.78 -16.55 -3.33
CA ALA A 300 13.61 -17.20 -2.33
C ALA A 300 15.11 -17.14 -2.66
N GLY A 301 15.83 -16.27 -1.97
CA GLY A 301 17.28 -16.18 -2.07
C GLY A 301 17.84 -14.84 -1.61
N GLY A 302 19.16 -14.81 -1.45
CA GLY A 302 19.91 -13.62 -1.05
C GLY A 302 19.55 -12.41 -1.89
N SER A 303 19.41 -11.25 -1.24
CA SER A 303 18.92 -10.01 -1.86
C SER A 303 19.88 -8.83 -1.65
N MET A 304 21.09 -9.11 -1.15
CA MET A 304 22.14 -8.13 -0.90
C MET A 304 22.51 -7.36 -2.18
N ASP A 305 22.55 -6.03 -2.13
CA ASP A 305 22.83 -5.17 -3.28
C ASP A 305 24.12 -5.54 -4.03
N ALA A 306 25.16 -5.95 -3.29
CA ALA A 306 26.46 -6.29 -3.87
C ALA A 306 26.41 -7.54 -4.77
N ASN A 307 25.49 -8.48 -4.50
CA ASN A 307 25.36 -9.73 -5.24
C ASN A 307 24.00 -10.40 -4.97
N PRO A 308 22.89 -9.88 -5.52
CA PRO A 308 21.57 -10.45 -5.27
C PRO A 308 21.41 -11.77 -6.03
N VAL A 309 21.03 -12.84 -5.32
CA VAL A 309 20.64 -14.12 -5.93
C VAL A 309 19.34 -13.95 -6.70
N ILE A 310 18.36 -13.26 -6.10
CA ILE A 310 17.14 -12.84 -6.77
C ILE A 310 17.23 -11.35 -7.07
N PRO A 311 17.19 -10.92 -8.35
CA PRO A 311 17.28 -9.52 -8.72
C PRO A 311 16.32 -8.62 -7.94
N VAL A 312 16.79 -7.42 -7.62
CA VAL A 312 16.01 -6.40 -6.90
C VAL A 312 15.85 -5.20 -7.81
N ARG A 313 14.61 -4.72 -7.98
CA ARG A 313 14.35 -3.44 -8.62
C ARG A 313 14.24 -2.36 -7.56
N LYS A 314 14.93 -1.23 -7.81
CA LYS A 314 14.75 -0.01 -7.04
C LYS A 314 13.87 0.95 -7.84
N LEU A 315 12.91 1.57 -7.15
CA LEU A 315 11.92 2.47 -7.72
C LEU A 315 12.15 3.89 -7.21
N HIS A 316 12.17 4.86 -8.10
CA HIS A 316 12.32 6.26 -7.75
C HIS A 316 11.07 6.77 -7.04
N ALA A 317 11.27 7.39 -5.88
CA ALA A 317 10.26 8.22 -5.27
C ALA A 317 10.92 9.42 -4.61
N ALA A 318 10.18 10.51 -4.60
CA ALA A 318 10.58 11.73 -3.94
C ALA A 318 9.43 12.34 -3.13
N PHE A 319 9.76 12.99 -2.03
CA PHE A 319 8.83 13.82 -1.27
C PHE A 319 9.56 15.01 -0.63
N LYS A 320 8.79 15.96 -0.11
CA LYS A 320 9.32 17.13 0.58
C LYS A 320 8.83 17.20 2.01
N TRP A 321 9.73 17.60 2.90
CA TRP A 321 9.39 18.09 4.23
C TRP A 321 9.90 19.53 4.32
N GLU A 322 8.97 20.49 4.23
CA GLU A 322 9.29 21.91 4.08
C GLU A 322 10.30 22.20 2.95
N LYS A 323 11.54 22.58 3.30
CA LYS A 323 12.64 22.89 2.39
C LYS A 323 13.51 21.68 2.05
N ASP A 324 13.40 20.60 2.83
CA ASP A 324 14.20 19.40 2.66
C ASP A 324 13.56 18.51 1.59
N ASN A 325 14.37 18.12 0.60
CA ASN A 325 13.96 17.22 -0.47
C ASN A 325 14.50 15.82 -0.20
N PHE A 326 13.63 14.83 -0.27
CA PHE A 326 13.97 13.43 -0.21
C PHE A 326 13.77 12.85 -1.60
N ASP A 327 14.81 12.23 -2.13
CA ASP A 327 14.83 11.65 -3.47
C ASP A 327 15.67 10.37 -3.39
N GLN A 328 15.05 9.21 -3.61
CA GLN A 328 15.70 7.91 -3.45
C GLN A 328 15.20 6.86 -4.43
N LEU A 329 16.07 5.89 -4.67
CA LEU A 329 15.74 4.62 -5.33
C LEU A 329 15.43 3.57 -4.27
N LEU A 330 14.16 3.21 -4.12
CA LEU A 330 13.60 2.37 -3.08
C LEU A 330 13.50 0.91 -3.54
N PRO A 331 14.17 -0.06 -2.88
CA PRO A 331 13.92 -1.49 -3.16
C PRO A 331 12.45 -1.83 -2.94
N GLY A 332 11.77 -2.28 -4.00
CA GLY A 332 10.32 -2.47 -3.99
C GLY A 332 9.86 -3.66 -4.83
N ASP A 333 9.36 -4.70 -4.17
CA ASP A 333 8.85 -5.90 -4.83
C ASP A 333 7.50 -5.67 -5.53
N VAL A 334 6.88 -4.49 -5.38
CA VAL A 334 5.70 -4.10 -6.16
C VAL A 334 5.98 -4.09 -7.67
N TYR A 335 7.24 -3.89 -8.06
CA TYR A 335 7.69 -4.07 -9.45
C TYR A 335 7.40 -5.49 -9.99
N TYR A 336 7.47 -6.51 -9.13
CA TYR A 336 7.13 -7.88 -9.48
C TYR A 336 5.65 -8.21 -9.27
N CYS A 337 4.91 -7.43 -8.48
CA CYS A 337 3.46 -7.58 -8.33
C CYS A 337 2.68 -7.02 -9.53
N ASN A 338 3.09 -5.86 -10.03
CA ASN A 338 2.46 -5.15 -11.14
C ASN A 338 3.11 -5.63 -12.43
N LEU A 339 2.41 -6.40 -13.24
CA LEU A 339 2.94 -7.03 -14.44
C LEU A 339 2.54 -6.26 -15.70
N ASP A 340 1.56 -5.36 -15.64
CA ASP A 340 1.17 -4.48 -16.74
C ASP A 340 2.09 -3.26 -16.91
N GLY A 341 2.21 -2.80 -18.15
CA GLY A 341 2.89 -1.54 -18.48
C GLY A 341 4.41 -1.55 -18.28
N THR A 342 5.01 -0.43 -18.66
CA THR A 342 6.41 -0.11 -18.41
C THR A 342 6.57 0.58 -17.06
N PHE A 343 7.79 0.52 -16.54
CA PHE A 343 8.23 1.22 -15.33
C PHE A 343 9.42 2.13 -15.65
N ASP A 344 9.77 2.32 -16.93
CA ASP A 344 10.92 3.11 -17.41
C ASP A 344 10.63 3.45 -18.90
N GLU A 345 9.61 4.27 -19.14
CA GLU A 345 9.14 4.63 -20.50
C GLU A 345 10.15 5.54 -21.22
N ASN A 346 10.80 6.43 -20.46
CA ASN A 346 11.82 7.35 -20.96
C ASN A 346 13.13 6.62 -21.33
N LYS A 347 13.26 5.34 -20.93
CA LYS A 347 14.46 4.52 -21.13
C LYS A 347 15.70 5.18 -20.56
N ASP A 348 15.52 5.99 -19.53
CA ASP A 348 16.61 6.65 -18.83
C ASP A 348 17.21 5.76 -17.73
N GLY A 349 16.55 4.63 -17.42
CA GLY A 349 17.02 3.63 -16.46
C GLY A 349 16.69 3.99 -15.01
N ILE A 350 15.95 5.07 -14.78
CA ILE A 350 15.28 5.38 -13.52
C ILE A 350 13.89 4.76 -13.62
N TYR A 351 13.51 3.97 -12.62
CA TYR A 351 12.27 3.20 -12.70
C TYR A 351 11.21 3.76 -11.77
N GLY A 352 9.99 3.91 -12.25
CA GLY A 352 8.84 4.25 -11.41
C GLY A 352 8.61 5.74 -11.27
N ASP A 353 9.11 6.57 -12.18
CA ASP A 353 8.76 7.98 -12.25
C ASP A 353 7.28 8.17 -12.67
N PRO A 354 6.65 9.30 -12.31
CA PRO A 354 5.27 9.60 -12.71
C PRO A 354 5.02 9.70 -14.22
N SER A 355 6.07 9.68 -15.04
CA SER A 355 6.00 9.67 -16.51
C SER A 355 6.41 8.33 -17.14
N ASP A 356 6.68 7.31 -16.33
CA ASP A 356 7.17 6.00 -16.80
C ASP A 356 6.09 5.02 -17.21
N GLY A 357 4.83 5.43 -17.13
CA GLY A 357 3.69 4.66 -17.58
C GLY A 357 3.37 4.85 -19.06
N LEU A 358 2.22 4.27 -19.44
CA LEU A 358 1.77 4.28 -20.83
C LEU A 358 1.58 5.72 -21.35
N ASN A 359 2.16 6.01 -22.52
CA ASN A 359 2.07 7.32 -23.19
C ASN A 359 2.62 8.49 -22.35
N GLY A 360 3.59 8.25 -21.47
CA GLY A 360 4.16 9.28 -20.60
C GLY A 360 3.29 9.63 -19.39
N GLY A 361 2.28 8.80 -19.08
CA GLY A 361 1.50 8.88 -17.85
C GLY A 361 2.18 8.16 -16.68
N ASP A 362 1.46 8.00 -15.56
CA ASP A 362 1.98 7.29 -14.39
C ASP A 362 2.01 5.77 -14.61
N ILE A 363 2.92 5.08 -13.92
CA ILE A 363 3.05 3.63 -13.96
C ILE A 363 1.77 2.91 -13.53
N ASP A 364 1.71 1.63 -13.85
CA ASP A 364 0.62 0.78 -13.41
C ASP A 364 0.71 0.51 -11.90
N MET A 365 -0.41 0.72 -11.17
CA MET A 365 -0.45 0.65 -9.71
C MET A 365 -1.26 -0.53 -9.16
N PHE A 366 -1.90 -1.33 -10.00
CA PHE A 366 -2.64 -2.51 -9.55
C PHE A 366 -1.79 -3.75 -9.79
N SER A 367 -1.94 -4.75 -8.93
CA SER A 367 -1.16 -5.97 -9.07
C SER A 367 -1.93 -7.11 -9.70
N GLU A 368 -1.21 -7.85 -10.53
CA GLU A 368 -1.66 -9.10 -11.12
C GLU A 368 -1.41 -10.29 -10.18
N ILE A 369 -0.36 -10.22 -9.36
CA ILE A 369 0.08 -11.28 -8.45
C ILE A 369 0.49 -10.76 -7.08
N SER A 370 0.38 -11.62 -6.08
CA SER A 370 0.86 -11.38 -4.72
C SER A 370 2.28 -11.93 -4.55
N VAL A 371 3.24 -11.06 -4.27
CA VAL A 371 4.66 -11.42 -4.09
C VAL A 371 5.08 -11.35 -2.62
N GLY A 372 5.86 -12.34 -2.20
CA GLY A 372 6.61 -12.30 -0.94
C GLY A 372 8.07 -12.68 -1.18
N ARG A 373 8.98 -12.22 -0.33
CA ARG A 373 10.43 -12.47 -0.43
C ARG A 373 10.99 -13.15 0.80
N VAL A 374 11.95 -14.06 0.62
CA VAL A 374 12.82 -14.52 1.71
C VAL A 374 14.27 -14.19 1.36
N PRO A 375 14.88 -13.17 2.01
CA PRO A 375 16.27 -12.78 1.78
C PRO A 375 17.21 -13.74 2.52
N ALA A 376 17.22 -15.02 2.10
CA ALA A 376 18.06 -16.06 2.68
C ALA A 376 19.33 -16.27 1.86
N ASP A 377 20.48 -15.93 2.44
CA ASP A 377 21.78 -16.11 1.80
C ASP A 377 22.33 -17.55 1.91
N THR A 378 21.73 -18.40 2.75
CA THR A 378 22.18 -19.78 3.00
C THR A 378 21.02 -20.78 3.06
N ALA A 379 21.33 -22.05 2.81
CA ALA A 379 20.38 -23.16 2.96
C ALA A 379 19.76 -23.21 4.37
N ALA A 380 20.57 -23.05 5.42
CA ALA A 380 20.10 -23.06 6.81
C ALA A 380 19.14 -21.88 7.12
N ALA A 381 19.44 -20.68 6.62
CA ALA A 381 18.56 -19.52 6.77
C ALA A 381 17.21 -19.75 6.09
N LEU A 382 17.22 -20.34 4.89
CA LEU A 382 15.99 -20.71 4.18
C LEU A 382 15.23 -21.82 4.93
N ALA A 383 15.92 -22.84 5.45
CA ALA A 383 15.31 -23.92 6.22
C ALA A 383 14.58 -23.40 7.47
N ASN A 384 15.18 -22.46 8.20
CA ASN A 384 14.53 -21.78 9.33
C ASN A 384 13.26 -21.06 8.90
N PHE A 385 13.30 -20.32 7.79
CA PHE A 385 12.13 -19.64 7.24
C PHE A 385 11.01 -20.62 6.90
N LEU A 386 11.32 -21.69 6.16
CA LEU A 386 10.34 -22.70 5.73
C LEU A 386 9.71 -23.43 6.92
N LYS A 387 10.52 -23.81 7.91
CA LYS A 387 10.03 -24.39 9.18
C LYS A 387 8.99 -23.50 9.85
N LYS A 388 9.30 -22.20 9.98
CA LYS A 388 8.39 -21.24 10.64
C LYS A 388 7.10 -21.04 9.85
N ASN A 389 7.17 -20.97 8.52
CA ASN A 389 5.99 -20.84 7.66
C ASN A 389 5.11 -22.09 7.73
N MET A 390 5.67 -23.30 7.58
CA MET A 390 4.91 -24.55 7.70
C MET A 390 4.24 -24.69 9.07
N ALA A 391 4.92 -24.31 10.16
CA ALA A 391 4.30 -24.26 11.49
C ALA A 391 3.14 -23.25 11.56
N ALA A 392 3.28 -22.10 10.89
CA ALA A 392 2.26 -21.05 10.90
C ALA A 392 0.95 -21.43 10.20
N TYR A 393 0.99 -22.31 9.19
CA TYR A 393 -0.23 -22.91 8.63
C TYR A 393 -1.04 -23.69 9.66
N GLY A 394 -0.39 -24.33 10.64
CA GLY A 394 -1.08 -25.01 11.74
C GLY A 394 -1.82 -24.05 12.69
N TYR A 395 -1.37 -22.79 12.80
CA TYR A 395 -2.07 -21.78 13.61
C TYR A 395 -3.40 -21.36 12.98
N TYR A 396 -3.52 -21.43 11.65
CA TYR A 396 -4.77 -21.15 10.96
C TYR A 396 -5.85 -22.19 11.28
N GLU A 397 -5.43 -23.44 11.46
CA GLU A 397 -6.32 -24.57 11.79
C GLU A 397 -6.67 -24.60 13.29
N GLY A 398 -5.79 -24.06 14.16
CA GLY A 398 -5.95 -23.98 15.62
C GLY A 398 -6.47 -22.63 16.14
N GLU A 399 -6.27 -22.34 17.43
CA GLU A 399 -6.70 -21.06 18.03
C GLU A 399 -5.87 -19.86 17.55
N ALA A 400 -6.57 -18.75 17.29
CA ALA A 400 -5.96 -17.46 17.01
C ALA A 400 -5.12 -17.04 18.22
N GLY A 401 -3.85 -16.73 18.00
CA GLY A 401 -3.00 -16.27 19.09
C GLY A 401 -3.15 -14.76 19.32
N LYS A 402 -2.48 -14.27 20.36
CA LYS A 402 -2.59 -12.88 20.83
C LYS A 402 -2.03 -11.85 19.84
N ALA A 403 -2.76 -10.75 19.65
CA ALA A 403 -2.28 -9.55 18.98
C ALA A 403 -1.47 -8.70 19.96
N PHE A 404 -0.36 -8.13 19.51
CA PHE A 404 0.53 -7.32 20.31
C PHE A 404 0.71 -5.96 19.66
N PHE A 405 0.60 -4.89 20.43
CA PHE A 405 0.73 -3.52 19.93
C PHE A 405 1.88 -2.83 20.65
N CYS A 406 2.89 -2.43 19.88
CA CYS A 406 4.11 -1.78 20.36
C CYS A 406 4.19 -0.37 19.78
N GLY A 407 4.23 0.65 20.64
CA GLY A 407 4.24 2.06 20.24
C GLY A 407 5.27 2.84 21.03
N GLU A 408 6.28 3.36 20.34
CA GLU A 408 7.32 4.20 20.94
C GLU A 408 6.90 5.68 21.00
N ASN A 409 7.62 6.49 21.77
CA ASN A 409 7.60 7.95 21.61
C ASN A 409 8.16 8.28 20.22
N LEU A 410 7.43 9.02 19.38
CA LEU A 410 7.85 9.30 17.99
C LEU A 410 8.45 10.70 17.87
N PHE A 411 7.75 11.66 18.44
CA PHE A 411 8.12 13.08 18.47
C PHE A 411 7.57 13.67 19.76
N PRO A 412 8.01 14.86 20.20
CA PRO A 412 7.42 15.51 21.36
C PRO A 412 5.89 15.57 21.24
N GLY A 413 5.16 14.98 22.19
CA GLY A 413 3.69 14.94 22.17
C GLY A 413 3.03 14.00 21.15
N ILE A 414 3.79 13.32 20.29
CA ILE A 414 3.28 12.31 19.33
C ILE A 414 3.70 10.92 19.81
N TRP A 415 2.73 10.14 20.26
CA TRP A 415 2.93 8.80 20.80
C TRP A 415 2.47 7.72 19.82
N GLY A 416 3.27 6.68 19.65
CA GLY A 416 2.91 5.50 18.85
C GLY A 416 1.64 4.79 19.33
N LYS A 417 1.28 4.95 20.61
CA LYS A 417 0.02 4.45 21.18
C LYS A 417 -1.21 4.94 20.42
N THR A 418 -1.27 6.21 20.01
CA THR A 418 -2.40 6.78 19.27
C THR A 418 -2.65 6.04 17.96
N TYR A 419 -1.59 5.85 17.17
CA TYR A 419 -1.64 5.11 15.90
C TYR A 419 -2.01 3.64 16.10
N MET A 420 -1.42 3.00 17.11
CA MET A 420 -1.72 1.60 17.41
C MET A 420 -3.18 1.41 17.86
N LYS A 421 -3.78 2.39 18.54
CA LYS A 421 -5.22 2.34 18.89
C LYS A 421 -6.12 2.47 17.67
N GLU A 422 -5.74 3.22 16.64
CA GLU A 422 -6.48 3.25 15.37
C GLU A 422 -6.38 1.91 14.62
N ILE A 423 -5.23 1.22 14.69
CA ILE A 423 -5.07 -0.13 14.14
C ILE A 423 -5.91 -1.13 14.94
N GLU A 424 -5.85 -1.08 16.27
CA GLU A 424 -6.53 -1.99 17.17
C GLU A 424 -8.06 -1.92 17.03
N ASN A 425 -8.62 -0.70 17.07
CA ASN A 425 -10.06 -0.48 17.14
C ASN A 425 -10.69 -0.22 15.77
N GLY A 426 -9.87 0.08 14.76
CA GLY A 426 -10.33 0.78 13.58
C GLY A 426 -10.53 2.26 13.87
N ALA A 427 -10.71 3.06 12.82
CA ALA A 427 -10.95 4.48 12.95
C ALA A 427 -11.70 5.04 11.72
N SER A 428 -12.49 6.11 11.93
CA SER A 428 -13.14 6.90 10.89
C SER A 428 -12.52 8.30 10.84
N VAL A 429 -11.24 8.34 10.50
CA VAL A 429 -10.41 9.54 10.58
C VAL A 429 -9.51 9.67 9.36
N HIS A 430 -9.07 10.89 9.06
CA HIS A 430 -8.32 11.25 7.85
C HIS A 430 -9.09 11.08 6.53
N GLY A 431 -10.42 11.20 6.59
CA GLY A 431 -11.27 11.06 5.41
C GLY A 431 -11.56 9.62 4.99
N PHE A 432 -11.14 8.60 5.75
CA PHE A 432 -11.52 7.22 5.43
C PHE A 432 -11.73 6.37 6.68
N THR A 433 -12.55 5.33 6.52
CA THR A 433 -12.91 4.40 7.59
C THR A 433 -12.20 3.06 7.38
N THR A 434 -11.68 2.50 8.46
CA THR A 434 -11.09 1.15 8.50
C THR A 434 -11.55 0.43 9.75
N ALA A 435 -11.79 -0.88 9.63
CA ALA A 435 -12.02 -1.74 10.78
C ALA A 435 -10.70 -2.13 11.46
N GLY A 436 -10.78 -2.37 12.77
CA GLY A 436 -9.70 -2.97 13.55
C GLY A 436 -9.96 -4.44 13.88
N TYR A 437 -9.32 -4.90 14.94
CA TYR A 437 -9.44 -6.27 15.45
C TYR A 437 -10.80 -6.50 16.12
N PRO A 438 -11.37 -7.71 16.06
CA PRO A 438 -12.59 -8.08 16.80
C PRO A 438 -12.48 -7.74 18.30
N ALA A 439 -13.57 -7.29 18.92
CA ALA A 439 -13.54 -6.79 20.31
C ALA A 439 -12.99 -7.81 21.32
N ASP A 440 -13.25 -9.09 21.11
CA ASP A 440 -12.83 -10.24 21.92
C ASP A 440 -11.44 -10.81 21.56
N TYR A 441 -10.79 -10.28 20.51
CA TYR A 441 -9.46 -10.73 20.11
C TYR A 441 -8.45 -10.52 21.27
N PRO A 442 -7.64 -11.51 21.68
CA PRO A 442 -6.70 -11.34 22.79
C PRO A 442 -5.59 -10.32 22.46
N ARG A 443 -5.29 -9.40 23.39
CA ARG A 443 -4.35 -8.29 23.17
C ARG A 443 -3.31 -8.14 24.28
N ALA A 444 -2.15 -7.59 23.92
CA ALA A 444 -1.15 -7.08 24.87
C ALA A 444 -0.41 -5.88 24.27
N TYR A 445 0.26 -5.11 25.14
CA TYR A 445 0.74 -3.78 24.80
C TYR A 445 2.13 -3.49 25.37
N LEU A 446 2.94 -2.76 24.62
CA LEU A 446 4.10 -2.01 25.11
C LEU A 446 4.04 -0.60 24.51
N PHE A 447 3.67 0.37 25.35
CA PHE A 447 3.59 1.76 24.96
C PHE A 447 4.49 2.60 25.83
N ASP A 448 5.34 3.42 25.22
CA ASP A 448 6.18 4.38 25.96
C ASP A 448 5.34 5.37 26.77
N GLN A 449 4.14 5.70 26.29
CA GLN A 449 3.22 6.59 26.98
C GLN A 449 2.73 6.01 28.32
N ASP A 450 2.71 4.68 28.46
CA ASP A 450 2.15 4.00 29.64
C ASP A 450 3.23 3.52 30.61
N LYS A 451 4.39 3.10 30.10
CA LYS A 451 5.51 2.65 30.93
C LYS A 451 6.83 2.69 30.18
N ARG A 452 7.92 2.75 30.95
CA ARG A 452 9.26 2.45 30.43
C ARG A 452 9.39 0.94 30.20
N TRP A 453 9.95 0.57 29.04
CA TRP A 453 10.24 -0.83 28.68
C TRP A 453 11.59 -0.94 27.98
N SER A 454 12.12 -2.15 27.86
CA SER A 454 13.45 -2.46 27.36
C SER A 454 13.39 -3.55 26.30
N SER A 455 14.52 -3.83 25.65
CA SER A 455 14.64 -4.98 24.74
C SER A 455 14.27 -6.31 25.42
N THR A 456 14.53 -6.45 26.73
CA THR A 456 14.15 -7.64 27.51
C THR A 456 12.63 -7.81 27.56
N ASP A 457 11.85 -6.73 27.68
CA ASP A 457 10.39 -6.81 27.76
C ASP A 457 9.77 -7.34 26.47
N ILE A 458 10.24 -6.85 25.32
CA ILE A 458 9.74 -7.32 24.01
C ILE A 458 10.25 -8.75 23.70
N ILE A 459 11.48 -9.11 24.10
CA ILE A 459 11.99 -10.49 23.99
C ILE A 459 11.10 -11.44 24.79
N ASN A 460 10.79 -11.08 26.05
CA ASN A 460 9.92 -11.89 26.90
C ASN A 460 8.50 -12.02 26.31
N ALA A 461 7.96 -10.93 25.74
CA ALA A 461 6.66 -10.97 25.09
C ALA A 461 6.66 -11.90 23.86
N ILE A 462 7.68 -11.82 23.01
CA ILE A 462 7.86 -12.70 21.85
C ILE A 462 8.01 -14.16 22.30
N ASN A 463 8.89 -14.44 23.27
CA ASN A 463 9.12 -15.78 23.80
C ASN A 463 7.88 -16.37 24.49
N GLY A 464 7.03 -15.53 25.08
CA GLY A 464 5.74 -15.92 25.66
C GLY A 464 4.64 -16.23 24.65
N GLY A 465 4.88 -16.06 23.35
CA GLY A 465 3.94 -16.38 22.28
C GLY A 465 3.09 -15.17 21.85
N ILE A 466 3.43 -14.63 20.69
CA ILE A 466 2.65 -13.62 19.95
C ILE A 466 2.22 -14.25 18.63
N TYR A 467 1.09 -13.81 18.09
CA TYR A 467 0.64 -14.22 16.76
C TYR A 467 0.76 -13.09 15.74
N ILE A 468 0.33 -11.88 16.10
CA ILE A 468 0.51 -10.67 15.28
C ILE A 468 1.11 -9.58 16.15
N LEU A 469 2.20 -8.98 15.70
CA LEU A 469 2.91 -7.89 16.35
C LEU A 469 2.82 -6.64 15.46
N ASN A 470 2.11 -5.63 15.92
CA ASN A 470 1.97 -4.33 15.28
C ASN A 470 2.93 -3.35 15.95
N HIS A 471 3.71 -2.61 15.15
CA HIS A 471 4.70 -1.68 15.65
C HIS A 471 4.70 -0.34 14.91
N ILE A 472 4.87 0.73 15.69
CA ILE A 472 5.33 2.04 15.21
C ILE A 472 6.36 2.59 16.21
N GLY A 473 7.48 3.07 15.67
CA GLY A 473 8.60 3.51 16.49
C GLY A 473 9.82 3.83 15.66
N HIS A 474 10.89 4.23 16.34
CA HIS A 474 12.16 4.51 15.71
C HIS A 474 12.82 3.22 15.24
N SER A 475 13.43 3.25 14.07
CA SER A 475 14.08 2.07 13.50
C SER A 475 15.21 2.47 12.57
N SER A 476 16.08 1.51 12.30
CA SER A 476 17.14 1.58 11.31
C SER A 476 17.26 0.24 10.61
N VAL A 477 18.21 0.09 9.69
CA VAL A 477 18.53 -1.21 9.07
C VAL A 477 18.76 -2.29 10.13
N THR A 478 19.44 -1.97 11.23
CA THR A 478 19.86 -2.96 12.22
C THR A 478 19.05 -2.92 13.52
N SER A 479 18.06 -2.03 13.65
CA SER A 479 17.26 -1.88 14.88
C SER A 479 15.76 -1.68 14.63
N ASN A 480 14.94 -2.27 15.51
CA ASN A 480 13.47 -2.18 15.49
C ASN A 480 12.93 -2.59 16.86
N MET A 481 11.96 -1.86 17.43
CA MET A 481 11.37 -2.16 18.75
C MET A 481 12.41 -2.31 19.88
N ARG A 482 13.44 -1.45 19.89
CA ARG A 482 14.60 -1.55 20.80
C ARG A 482 15.44 -2.83 20.68
N LEU A 483 15.15 -3.69 19.71
CA LEU A 483 15.99 -4.82 19.35
C LEU A 483 17.06 -4.37 18.36
N TYR A 484 18.20 -5.04 18.42
CA TYR A 484 19.19 -5.04 17.35
C TYR A 484 19.14 -6.38 16.62
N SER A 485 19.57 -6.43 15.36
CA SER A 485 19.63 -7.70 14.61
C SER A 485 20.46 -8.77 15.32
N SER A 486 21.53 -8.37 16.02
CA SER A 486 22.34 -9.25 16.88
C SER A 486 21.57 -9.85 18.07
N SER A 487 20.50 -9.18 18.53
CA SER A 487 19.67 -9.61 19.65
C SER A 487 18.71 -10.74 19.29
N LEU A 488 18.51 -11.04 18.00
CA LEU A 488 17.57 -12.08 17.57
C LEU A 488 18.03 -13.50 17.94
N SER A 489 19.32 -13.68 18.21
CA SER A 489 19.87 -14.90 18.81
C SER A 489 19.30 -15.21 20.21
N LYS A 490 18.72 -14.21 20.89
CA LYS A 490 18.09 -14.36 22.22
C LYS A 490 16.61 -14.73 22.15
N LEU A 491 16.02 -14.74 20.95
CA LEU A 491 14.65 -15.21 20.78
C LEU A 491 14.61 -16.74 20.85
N ALA A 492 13.63 -17.25 21.59
CA ALA A 492 13.40 -18.67 21.83
C ALA A 492 11.92 -19.01 21.69
N ASN A 493 11.14 -18.18 20.98
CA ASN A 493 9.71 -18.36 20.83
C ASN A 493 9.38 -19.63 20.03
N GLY A 494 8.60 -20.52 20.64
CA GLY A 494 8.05 -21.71 19.97
C GLY A 494 6.85 -21.40 19.07
N ARG A 495 6.16 -20.27 19.33
CA ARG A 495 5.11 -19.73 18.46
C ARG A 495 5.66 -18.54 17.66
N TYR A 496 5.61 -18.66 16.34
CA TYR A 496 6.08 -17.63 15.40
C TYR A 496 4.98 -16.60 15.12
N TYR A 497 5.36 -15.38 14.75
CA TYR A 497 4.44 -14.25 14.58
C TYR A 497 4.58 -13.55 13.23
N LEU A 498 3.54 -12.82 12.83
CA LEU A 498 3.63 -11.75 11.83
C LEU A 498 4.11 -10.47 12.53
N LEU A 499 5.07 -9.77 11.96
CA LEU A 499 5.45 -8.41 12.38
C LEU A 499 5.03 -7.40 11.31
N TYR A 500 4.19 -6.42 11.66
CA TYR A 500 3.95 -5.25 10.82
C TYR A 500 4.54 -4.03 11.50
N THR A 501 5.50 -3.35 10.85
CA THR A 501 6.18 -2.17 11.41
C THR A 501 6.17 -0.98 10.45
N GLN A 502 5.92 0.21 10.99
CA GLN A 502 6.03 1.46 10.24
C GLN A 502 7.42 2.12 10.33
N GLY A 503 8.37 1.54 11.09
CA GLY A 503 9.67 2.16 11.34
C GLY A 503 10.58 2.29 10.12
N CYS A 504 11.49 3.28 10.14
CA CYS A 504 12.46 3.54 9.06
C CYS A 504 13.46 2.40 8.86
N TYR A 505 13.78 2.10 7.60
CA TYR A 505 14.85 1.23 7.08
C TYR A 505 14.89 -0.22 7.58
N CYS A 506 14.05 -0.61 8.54
CA CYS A 506 14.12 -1.93 9.16
C CYS A 506 13.85 -3.07 8.17
N GLY A 507 13.11 -2.81 7.09
CA GLY A 507 12.85 -3.73 5.97
C GLY A 507 13.80 -3.59 4.80
N ARG A 508 14.94 -2.91 4.93
CA ARG A 508 15.94 -2.75 3.86
C ARG A 508 16.72 -4.04 3.62
N PHE A 509 16.05 -5.02 3.02
CA PHE A 509 16.55 -6.39 2.81
C PHE A 509 17.76 -6.48 1.85
N THR A 510 18.12 -5.37 1.21
CA THR A 510 19.33 -5.22 0.38
C THR A 510 20.60 -4.97 1.19
N ASP A 511 20.45 -4.64 2.47
CA ASP A 511 21.55 -4.23 3.35
C ASP A 511 21.91 -5.36 4.33
N ARG A 512 23.20 -5.41 4.69
CA ARG A 512 23.71 -6.40 5.64
C ARG A 512 23.07 -6.20 7.01
N ASN A 513 22.79 -7.30 7.70
CA ASN A 513 22.23 -7.29 9.06
C ASN A 513 20.87 -6.59 9.17
N CYS A 514 20.12 -6.50 8.05
CA CYS A 514 18.74 -6.05 8.05
C CYS A 514 17.94 -6.82 9.11
N ILE A 515 17.38 -6.10 10.08
CA ILE A 515 16.74 -6.70 11.25
C ILE A 515 15.48 -7.49 10.87
N LEU A 516 14.69 -7.01 9.91
CA LEU A 516 13.50 -7.73 9.44
C LEU A 516 13.87 -8.98 8.63
N SER A 517 14.92 -8.94 7.81
CA SER A 517 15.49 -10.15 7.19
C SER A 517 15.92 -11.18 8.23
N ALA A 518 16.57 -10.73 9.31
CA ALA A 518 17.01 -11.59 10.39
C ALA A 518 15.84 -12.17 11.20
N HIS A 519 14.73 -11.44 11.38
CA HIS A 519 13.52 -11.97 12.01
C HIS A 519 12.94 -13.19 11.27
N VAL A 520 13.01 -13.20 9.94
CA VAL A 520 12.44 -14.29 9.12
C VAL A 520 13.45 -15.42 8.86
N THR A 521 14.75 -15.17 8.90
CA THR A 521 15.80 -16.17 8.63
C THR A 521 16.45 -16.81 9.86
N SER A 522 16.27 -16.23 11.05
CA SER A 522 16.75 -16.84 12.31
C SER A 522 15.90 -18.06 12.71
N PRO A 523 16.43 -19.01 13.52
CA PRO A 523 15.67 -20.18 13.97
C PRO A 523 14.39 -19.85 14.75
N ALA A 524 14.44 -18.76 15.52
CA ALA A 524 13.30 -18.15 16.21
C ALA A 524 12.84 -16.87 15.48
N GLY A 525 11.87 -16.15 16.04
CA GLY A 525 11.36 -14.90 15.46
C GLY A 525 10.08 -15.07 14.65
N ALA A 526 9.99 -14.38 13.52
CA ALA A 526 8.77 -14.20 12.76
C ALA A 526 8.65 -15.22 11.60
N TYR A 527 7.42 -15.60 11.23
CA TYR A 527 7.18 -16.33 9.97
C TYR A 527 7.07 -15.37 8.77
N ALA A 528 6.65 -14.13 9.02
CA ALA A 528 6.59 -13.07 8.03
C ALA A 528 6.73 -11.69 8.69
N VAL A 529 7.23 -10.73 7.94
CA VAL A 529 7.38 -9.33 8.33
C VAL A 529 6.90 -8.43 7.19
N ILE A 530 6.25 -7.32 7.52
CA ILE A 530 5.89 -6.24 6.61
C ILE A 530 6.51 -4.96 7.15
N GLY A 531 7.33 -4.30 6.34
CA GLY A 531 8.02 -3.09 6.76
C GLY A 531 8.70 -2.33 5.63
N ASN A 532 9.21 -1.16 5.97
CA ASN A 532 9.72 -0.19 5.00
C ASN A 532 11.20 -0.43 4.67
N SER A 533 11.54 -0.45 3.38
CA SER A 533 12.92 -0.49 2.90
C SER A 533 13.64 0.87 3.02
N SER A 534 12.90 1.96 3.25
CA SER A 534 13.44 3.30 3.54
C SER A 534 12.66 4.01 4.67
N TYR A 535 12.52 5.34 4.62
CA TYR A 535 11.90 6.14 5.66
C TYR A 535 10.41 5.82 5.85
N GLY A 536 10.07 5.28 7.02
CA GLY A 536 8.70 5.30 7.50
C GLY A 536 8.26 6.73 7.81
N LEU A 537 7.05 7.09 7.41
CA LEU A 537 6.57 8.48 7.40
C LEU A 537 5.37 8.65 8.34
N GLY A 538 5.50 9.58 9.28
CA GLY A 538 4.44 10.04 10.17
C GLY A 538 4.19 11.55 10.02
N PRO A 539 3.12 12.10 10.59
CA PRO A 539 2.90 13.54 10.61
C PRO A 539 3.95 14.25 11.47
N GLU A 540 4.30 15.45 11.06
CA GLU A 540 5.15 16.38 11.80
C GLU A 540 4.45 16.96 13.04
N ASP A 541 3.14 17.25 12.91
CA ASP A 541 2.41 18.09 13.86
C ASP A 541 1.44 17.28 14.75
N PRO A 542 1.61 17.33 16.09
CA PRO A 542 0.55 17.01 17.03
C PRO A 542 -0.31 18.26 17.13
N ASP A 543 -1.31 18.37 16.27
CA ASP A 543 -2.34 19.38 16.39
C ASP A 543 -2.75 19.53 17.88
N PRO A 544 -2.48 20.68 18.52
CA PRO A 544 -2.61 20.84 19.97
C PRO A 544 -4.08 20.75 20.42
N ASP A 545 -5.04 20.94 19.51
CA ASP A 545 -6.44 20.61 19.72
C ASP A 545 -6.65 19.11 19.45
N ALA A 546 -6.14 18.29 20.39
CA ALA A 546 -6.01 16.82 20.42
C ALA A 546 -7.27 15.97 20.09
N SER A 547 -8.32 16.57 19.55
CA SER A 547 -9.49 15.90 18.96
C SER A 547 -9.24 15.36 17.54
N VAL A 548 -8.15 15.75 16.88
CA VAL A 548 -7.84 15.32 15.52
C VAL A 548 -6.71 14.29 15.51
N SER A 549 -7.07 13.06 15.15
CA SER A 549 -6.18 11.94 14.77
C SER A 549 -4.93 12.37 13.99
N CYS A 550 -3.83 11.63 14.12
CA CYS A 550 -2.54 11.95 13.50
C CYS A 550 -2.34 11.34 12.08
N ARG A 551 -2.24 12.18 11.04
CA ARG A 551 -2.14 11.78 9.62
C ARG A 551 -0.73 11.31 9.22
N GLY A 552 -0.47 10.01 9.17
CA GLY A 552 0.81 9.46 8.68
C GLY A 552 0.66 8.65 7.40
N ALA A 553 1.52 8.85 6.40
CA ALA A 553 1.50 8.05 5.18
C ALA A 553 1.67 6.55 5.50
N SER A 554 2.61 6.16 6.38
CA SER A 554 2.75 4.75 6.79
C SER A 554 1.53 4.22 7.56
N GLN A 555 0.82 5.09 8.30
CA GLN A 555 -0.39 4.73 9.03
C GLN A 555 -1.53 4.35 8.07
N TYR A 556 -1.64 5.01 6.91
CA TYR A 556 -2.67 4.68 5.92
C TYR A 556 -2.56 3.23 5.44
N PHE A 557 -1.35 2.76 5.14
CA PHE A 557 -1.13 1.38 4.69
C PHE A 557 -1.38 0.38 5.82
N HIS A 558 -0.91 0.66 7.05
CA HIS A 558 -1.13 -0.26 8.17
C HIS A 558 -2.63 -0.38 8.53
N ARG A 559 -3.38 0.74 8.53
CA ARG A 559 -4.83 0.73 8.72
C ARG A 559 -5.53 -0.06 7.62
N GLN A 560 -5.13 0.11 6.36
CA GLN A 560 -5.75 -0.61 5.24
C GLN A 560 -5.39 -2.11 5.21
N PHE A 561 -4.17 -2.49 5.65
CA PHE A 561 -3.80 -3.88 5.82
C PHE A 561 -4.69 -4.56 6.87
N THR A 562 -4.89 -3.91 8.01
CA THR A 562 -5.77 -4.40 9.08
C THR A 562 -7.22 -4.50 8.61
N ASN A 563 -7.70 -3.48 7.90
CA ASN A 563 -9.04 -3.51 7.28
C ASN A 563 -9.19 -4.65 6.27
N ALA A 564 -8.17 -4.92 5.46
CA ALA A 564 -8.17 -6.01 4.50
C ALA A 564 -8.35 -7.38 5.19
N LEU A 565 -7.66 -7.59 6.32
CA LEU A 565 -7.76 -8.80 7.12
C LEU A 565 -9.13 -8.96 7.79
N PHE A 566 -9.59 -7.93 8.53
CA PHE A 566 -10.71 -8.09 9.47
C PHE A 566 -12.08 -7.66 8.91
N ALA A 567 -12.12 -6.82 7.87
CA ALA A 567 -13.38 -6.38 7.24
C ALA A 567 -13.57 -6.93 5.82
N LEU A 568 -12.50 -7.02 5.01
CA LEU A 568 -12.63 -7.43 3.60
C LEU A 568 -12.43 -8.93 3.39
N GLY A 569 -12.07 -9.69 4.44
CA GLY A 569 -11.86 -11.14 4.36
C GLY A 569 -10.64 -11.55 3.53
N LYS A 570 -9.72 -10.62 3.23
CA LYS A 570 -8.47 -10.89 2.51
C LYS A 570 -7.44 -11.48 3.47
N ASN A 571 -7.64 -12.73 3.88
CA ASN A 571 -6.88 -13.35 4.97
C ASN A 571 -5.54 -13.98 4.54
N ARG A 572 -5.05 -13.73 3.32
CA ARG A 572 -3.73 -14.14 2.84
C ARG A 572 -2.78 -12.96 2.94
N LEU A 573 -1.55 -13.17 3.43
CA LEU A 573 -0.61 -12.07 3.70
C LEU A 573 -0.33 -11.18 2.48
N GLY A 574 -0.08 -11.79 1.33
CA GLY A 574 0.17 -11.08 0.08
C GLY A 574 -1.05 -10.27 -0.36
N ASP A 575 -2.25 -10.87 -0.29
CA ASP A 575 -3.49 -10.21 -0.71
C ASP A 575 -3.87 -9.04 0.20
N ALA A 576 -3.65 -9.18 1.52
CA ALA A 576 -3.85 -8.12 2.49
C ALA A 576 -2.85 -6.96 2.28
N ASN A 577 -1.58 -7.28 2.06
CA ASN A 577 -0.54 -6.28 1.79
C ASN A 577 -0.82 -5.54 0.48
N GLN A 578 -1.21 -6.26 -0.57
CA GLN A 578 -1.52 -5.66 -1.85
C GLN A 578 -2.80 -4.81 -1.78
N SER A 579 -3.82 -5.29 -1.08
CA SER A 579 -5.03 -4.51 -0.86
C SER A 579 -4.77 -3.22 -0.09
N SER A 580 -3.78 -3.21 0.82
CA SER A 580 -3.43 -2.01 1.56
C SER A 580 -2.80 -0.94 0.67
N LYS A 581 -2.01 -1.38 -0.31
CA LYS A 581 -1.39 -0.53 -1.33
C LYS A 581 -2.42 0.03 -2.30
N GLU A 582 -3.25 -0.83 -2.87
CA GLU A 582 -4.26 -0.46 -3.87
C GLU A 582 -5.33 0.48 -3.30
N ALA A 583 -5.69 0.32 -2.03
CA ALA A 583 -6.59 1.24 -1.33
C ALA A 583 -6.06 2.68 -1.31
N ASN A 584 -4.75 2.89 -1.50
CA ASN A 584 -4.11 4.20 -1.51
C ASN A 584 -3.80 4.74 -2.93
N VAL A 585 -4.22 4.05 -4.01
CA VAL A 585 -4.01 4.51 -5.41
C VAL A 585 -4.55 5.92 -5.65
N LYS A 586 -5.67 6.27 -5.01
CA LYS A 586 -6.28 7.60 -5.04
C LYS A 586 -5.36 8.76 -4.59
N PHE A 587 -4.27 8.45 -3.89
CA PHE A 587 -3.30 9.40 -3.34
C PHE A 587 -1.93 9.35 -4.04
N MET A 588 -1.77 8.58 -5.13
CA MET A 588 -0.45 8.31 -5.71
C MET A 588 0.24 9.50 -6.39
N GLY A 589 -0.51 10.58 -6.66
CA GLY A 589 0.06 11.87 -7.04
C GLY A 589 0.85 12.56 -5.91
N HIS A 590 0.74 12.08 -4.66
CA HIS A 590 1.47 12.63 -3.52
C HIS A 590 2.72 11.78 -3.22
N GLY A 591 3.88 12.45 -3.21
CA GLY A 591 5.18 11.81 -3.07
C GLY A 591 5.34 10.90 -1.85
N THR A 592 4.75 11.25 -0.70
CA THR A 592 4.83 10.44 0.52
C THR A 592 4.01 9.15 0.45
N THR A 593 2.89 9.15 -0.27
CA THR A 593 2.13 7.91 -0.48
C THR A 593 2.82 7.02 -1.50
N ARG A 594 3.36 7.61 -2.58
CA ARG A 594 4.18 6.88 -3.57
C ARG A 594 5.40 6.23 -2.93
N TRP A 595 6.08 6.96 -2.06
CA TRP A 595 7.21 6.47 -1.28
C TRP A 595 6.87 5.19 -0.50
N VAL A 596 5.82 5.24 0.33
CA VAL A 596 5.41 4.09 1.15
C VAL A 596 4.92 2.93 0.28
N PHE A 597 4.22 3.22 -0.83
CA PHE A 597 3.74 2.20 -1.77
C PHE A 597 4.89 1.36 -2.35
N PHE A 598 6.03 1.99 -2.67
CA PHE A 598 7.21 1.31 -3.20
C PHE A 598 8.04 0.58 -2.13
N GLU A 599 8.30 1.21 -0.98
CA GLU A 599 9.21 0.64 0.03
C GLU A 599 8.60 -0.44 0.92
N LEU A 600 7.27 -0.52 1.02
CA LEU A 600 6.59 -1.42 1.93
C LEU A 600 6.58 -2.84 1.36
N ASN A 601 7.42 -3.71 1.91
CA ASN A 601 7.65 -5.06 1.37
C ASN A 601 7.18 -6.15 2.34
N LEU A 602 6.69 -7.26 1.78
CA LEU A 602 6.40 -8.49 2.53
C LEU A 602 7.62 -9.42 2.44
N LEU A 603 8.32 -9.62 3.55
CA LEU A 603 9.27 -10.72 3.67
C LEU A 603 8.56 -11.91 4.33
N GLY A 604 8.10 -12.86 3.53
CA GLY A 604 7.16 -13.89 3.96
C GLY A 604 6.57 -14.70 2.81
N ASP A 605 5.86 -15.79 3.14
CA ASP A 605 5.01 -16.52 2.19
C ASP A 605 3.75 -15.67 1.87
N PRO A 606 3.53 -15.26 0.60
CA PRO A 606 2.39 -14.44 0.23
C PRO A 606 1.03 -15.17 0.35
N TYR A 607 0.99 -16.50 0.33
CA TYR A 607 -0.24 -17.27 0.46
C TYR A 607 -0.57 -17.66 1.91
N LEU A 608 0.35 -17.46 2.84
CA LEU A 608 0.15 -17.85 4.23
C LEU A 608 -1.18 -17.27 4.77
N PRO A 609 -2.13 -18.12 5.20
CA PRO A 609 -3.38 -17.64 5.77
C PRO A 609 -3.15 -17.11 7.18
N LEU A 610 -3.84 -16.02 7.50
CA LEU A 610 -4.04 -15.56 8.86
C LEU A 610 -5.42 -15.94 9.35
N LYS A 611 -5.48 -16.44 10.59
CA LYS A 611 -6.74 -16.62 11.30
C LYS A 611 -7.19 -15.26 11.81
N VAL A 612 -8.28 -14.76 11.24
CA VAL A 612 -8.84 -13.43 11.56
C VAL A 612 -10.11 -13.52 12.41
N LYS A 613 -10.61 -14.74 12.66
CA LYS A 613 -11.75 -15.07 13.52
C LYS A 613 -11.55 -16.45 14.16
#